data_AF-A0AA88V7E1-F1
#
_entry.id   AF-A0AA88V7E1-F1
#
_cell.length_a   1.000
_cell.length_b   1.000
_cell.length_c   1.000
_cell.angle_alpha   90.00
_cell.angle_beta   90.00
_cell.angle_gamma   90.00
#
_symmetry.space_group_name_H-M   'P 1'
#
loop_
_entity.id
_entity.type
_entity.pdbx_description
1 polymer ?
#
loop_
_entity_poly.entity_id
_entity_poly.type
_entity_poly.pdbx_seq_one_letter_code
_entity_poly.pdbx_strand_id
1 'polypeptide(L)'
;MSAASRGLISRLRLLSLTPKAAASPIRFITHFRSFGTEPLVDESEERPRVIEAKPGVMTPNSRRTGLIAVKCGMSALWDKWGARVPITVLWVDDNIVSQVKTPEKEGITALQIGCGQKKEKHLSRPEVGHFRAQGVPMKRKLREFPVTEDGLLPLGTSLGVRHFVPGQYVDVTGITRGKGFQGGMKRHGFRGLPASHGQSLSHRSIGSTGPRAGKVFKGKKMPGRMGGKQRTVKNVWVYKIEPARNLIWVRGQVPGAEGNFVFIKDAVYKKPDVSALPFPTYFAPEDENVTNLEPLVADLGDTDPFMAAD
;
A
#
# COMPACT_ATOMS: atom_id res chain seq x y z
N MET A 1 -30.00 -59.57 35.01
CA MET A 1 -29.98 -59.70 36.48
C MET A 1 -30.04 -58.29 37.07
N SER A 2 -31.03 -58.06 37.96
CA SER A 2 -31.29 -56.91 38.86
C SER A 2 -31.40 -55.50 38.22
N ALA A 3 -32.58 -54.90 37.99
CA ALA A 3 -33.57 -54.28 38.93
C ALA A 3 -33.04 -52.98 39.58
N ALA A 4 -33.75 -51.86 39.78
CA ALA A 4 -35.11 -51.34 39.55
C ALA A 4 -34.99 -49.79 39.58
N SER A 5 -35.65 -48.99 38.74
CA SER A 5 -37.01 -48.43 38.81
C SER A 5 -37.36 -47.52 40.01
N ARG A 6 -37.81 -46.29 39.65
CA ARG A 6 -38.85 -45.42 40.26
C ARG A 6 -38.49 -44.45 41.39
N GLY A 7 -38.93 -43.20 41.20
CA GLY A 7 -39.64 -42.45 42.25
C GLY A 7 -39.27 -40.97 42.41
N LEU A 8 -40.10 -40.08 41.86
CA LEU A 8 -40.27 -38.69 42.29
C LEU A 8 -40.71 -38.60 43.76
N ILE A 9 -40.37 -37.51 44.47
CA ILE A 9 -41.31 -36.53 45.07
C ILE A 9 -40.53 -35.50 45.94
N SER A 10 -41.02 -34.27 45.86
CA SER A 10 -40.69 -33.03 46.57
C SER A 10 -40.36 -33.12 48.07
N ARG A 11 -39.59 -32.16 48.59
CA ARG A 11 -40.09 -31.15 49.55
C ARG A 11 -39.04 -30.09 49.95
N LEU A 12 -39.56 -28.86 50.06
CA LEU A 12 -39.05 -27.67 50.74
C LEU A 12 -38.41 -27.93 52.12
N ARG A 13 -37.38 -27.12 52.47
CA ARG A 13 -37.28 -26.30 53.70
C ARG A 13 -35.93 -25.54 53.71
N LEU A 14 -35.97 -24.20 53.73
CA LEU A 14 -35.78 -23.32 54.90
C LEU A 14 -34.31 -23.20 55.36
N LEU A 15 -33.68 -22.09 54.99
CA LEU A 15 -32.46 -21.59 55.64
C LEU A 15 -32.68 -20.11 55.99
N SER A 16 -32.54 -19.83 57.28
CA SER A 16 -32.73 -18.55 57.95
C SER A 16 -31.42 -17.78 58.12
N LEU A 17 -31.47 -16.46 57.86
CA LEU A 17 -30.86 -15.29 58.53
C LEU A 17 -29.58 -15.48 59.37
N THR A 18 -28.53 -14.66 59.22
CA THR A 18 -28.38 -13.26 59.72
C THR A 18 -27.03 -12.63 59.19
N PRO A 19 -26.60 -11.38 59.51
CA PRO A 19 -27.00 -10.15 58.83
C PRO A 19 -25.84 -9.15 58.46
N LYS A 20 -26.25 -8.05 57.80
CA LYS A 20 -25.72 -6.65 57.85
C LYS A 20 -24.41 -6.28 57.14
N ALA A 21 -24.51 -5.40 56.13
CA ALA A 21 -23.95 -4.03 56.18
C ALA A 21 -24.46 -3.13 55.03
N ALA A 22 -25.00 -1.97 55.43
CA ALA A 22 -25.07 -0.65 54.79
C ALA A 22 -25.60 -0.49 53.34
N ALA A 23 -26.78 0.12 53.26
CA ALA A 23 -27.38 0.72 52.08
C ALA A 23 -26.73 2.07 51.74
N SER A 24 -26.57 2.34 50.44
CA SER A 24 -26.50 3.69 49.87
C SER A 24 -27.53 3.78 48.74
N PRO A 25 -28.38 4.82 48.70
CA PRO A 25 -29.51 4.87 47.78
C PRO A 25 -29.03 5.08 46.35
N ILE A 26 -29.48 4.21 45.45
CA ILE A 26 -29.43 4.43 44.01
C ILE A 26 -30.29 5.67 43.73
N ARG A 27 -29.64 6.82 43.54
CA ARG A 27 -30.28 8.00 42.99
C ARG A 27 -30.58 7.71 41.52
N PHE A 28 -31.82 7.33 41.23
CA PHE A 28 -32.39 7.52 39.90
C PHE A 28 -32.46 9.03 39.65
N ILE A 29 -31.37 9.59 39.11
CA ILE A 29 -31.43 10.93 38.54
C ILE A 29 -32.09 10.77 37.18
N THR A 30 -33.40 10.98 37.14
CA THR A 30 -34.12 11.39 35.95
C THR A 30 -33.49 12.70 35.47
N HIS A 31 -32.48 12.62 34.61
CA HIS A 31 -32.06 13.78 33.82
C HIS A 31 -33.17 14.04 32.80
N PHE A 32 -34.19 14.78 33.25
CA PHE A 32 -34.95 15.66 32.37
C PHE A 32 -33.92 16.54 31.67
N ARG A 33 -33.60 16.20 30.42
CA ARG A 33 -32.76 17.01 29.56
C ARG A 33 -33.61 18.22 29.17
N SER A 34 -33.55 19.28 29.96
CA SER A 34 -34.00 20.59 29.51
C SER A 34 -33.17 20.96 28.27
N PHE A 35 -33.86 21.35 27.21
CA PHE A 35 -33.24 21.98 26.04
C PHE A 35 -32.65 23.32 26.51
N GLY A 36 -31.37 23.32 26.87
CA GLY A 36 -30.56 24.52 27.03
C GLY A 36 -29.83 24.79 25.73
N THR A 37 -30.16 25.90 25.07
CA THR A 37 -29.38 26.48 23.98
C THR A 37 -28.30 27.37 24.59
N GLU A 38 -27.24 26.78 25.11
CA GLU A 38 -25.98 27.49 25.35
C GLU A 38 -24.88 26.70 24.66
N PRO A 39 -24.26 27.26 23.59
CA PRO A 39 -23.10 26.63 23.00
C PRO A 39 -21.94 26.77 24.00
N LEU A 40 -21.45 25.63 24.51
CA LEU A 40 -20.09 25.54 25.02
C LEU A 40 -19.15 25.77 23.83
N VAL A 41 -18.85 27.05 23.59
CA VAL A 41 -17.78 27.47 22.70
C VAL A 41 -16.50 27.22 23.50
N ASP A 42 -15.87 26.06 23.28
CA ASP A 42 -14.43 25.95 23.55
C ASP A 42 -13.76 26.89 22.54
N GLU A 43 -13.33 28.06 23.01
CA GLU A 43 -12.55 29.04 22.26
C GLU A 43 -11.10 28.56 22.02
N SER A 44 -10.91 27.31 21.61
CA SER A 44 -9.75 26.97 20.81
C SER A 44 -10.15 27.13 19.35
N GLU A 45 -9.89 28.30 18.79
CA GLU A 45 -9.97 28.54 17.35
C GLU A 45 -9.23 27.42 16.59
N GLU A 46 -9.95 26.40 16.14
CA GLU A 46 -9.46 25.46 15.14
C GLU A 46 -9.40 26.21 13.81
N ARG A 47 -8.43 27.11 13.67
CA ARG A 47 -8.02 27.59 12.36
C ARG A 47 -7.71 26.34 11.55
N PRO A 48 -8.29 26.15 10.35
CA PRO A 48 -7.95 25.00 9.54
C PRO A 48 -6.43 25.01 9.39
N ARG A 49 -5.75 23.95 9.87
CA ARG A 49 -4.28 23.84 9.81
C ARG A 49 -3.87 24.10 8.36
N VAL A 50 -3.27 25.25 8.10
CA VAL A 50 -2.83 25.61 6.76
C VAL A 50 -1.61 24.76 6.48
N ILE A 51 -1.79 23.72 5.65
CA ILE A 51 -0.70 22.84 5.23
C ILE A 51 0.06 23.58 4.15
N GLU A 52 1.22 24.11 4.49
CA GLU A 52 2.08 24.81 3.54
C GLU A 52 3.09 23.84 2.92
N ALA A 53 3.30 23.97 1.61
CA ALA A 53 4.35 23.26 0.89
C ALA A 53 5.70 23.96 1.10
N LYS A 54 6.36 23.70 2.23
CA LYS A 54 7.71 24.21 2.50
C LYS A 54 8.76 23.11 2.37
N PRO A 55 9.91 23.36 1.72
CA PRO A 55 11.01 22.41 1.72
C PRO A 55 11.55 22.25 3.14
N GLY A 56 11.81 21.01 3.54
CA GLY A 56 12.33 20.67 4.87
C GLY A 56 13.38 19.57 4.78
N VAL A 57 14.01 19.26 5.91
CA VAL A 57 14.95 18.14 6.03
C VAL A 57 14.21 16.94 6.61
N MET A 58 14.34 15.79 5.96
CA MET A 58 13.69 14.57 6.43
C MET A 58 14.34 14.08 7.74
N THR A 59 13.55 13.62 8.71
CA THR A 59 14.09 12.97 9.92
C THR A 59 14.09 11.44 9.78
N PRO A 60 14.81 10.68 10.62
CA PRO A 60 14.85 9.21 10.52
C PRO A 60 13.50 8.50 10.69
N ASN A 61 12.53 9.17 11.33
CA ASN A 61 11.18 8.69 11.57
C ASN A 61 10.17 9.22 10.54
N SER A 62 10.54 10.24 9.78
CA SER A 62 9.70 10.84 8.75
C SER A 62 9.41 9.86 7.61
N ARG A 63 8.23 9.99 7.02
CA ARG A 63 7.79 9.24 5.85
C ARG A 63 7.18 10.21 4.85
N ARG A 64 7.85 10.37 3.71
CA ARG A 64 7.30 11.12 2.57
C ARG A 64 6.30 10.29 1.77
N THR A 65 5.64 10.97 0.85
CA THR A 65 4.59 10.40 -0.01
C THR A 65 5.18 9.39 -0.99
N GLY A 66 4.32 8.58 -1.60
CA GLY A 66 4.69 7.80 -2.77
C GLY A 66 4.18 8.44 -4.06
N LEU A 67 4.51 7.81 -5.19
CA LEU A 67 3.98 8.14 -6.50
C LEU A 67 3.16 6.98 -7.08
N ILE A 68 2.24 7.30 -7.95
CA ILE A 68 1.59 6.34 -8.84
C ILE A 68 2.24 6.46 -10.21
N ALA A 69 2.53 5.34 -10.85
CA ALA A 69 3.09 5.31 -12.19
C ALA A 69 2.39 4.23 -13.03
N VAL A 70 2.61 4.26 -14.33
CA VAL A 70 2.17 3.26 -15.30
C VAL A 70 3.40 2.51 -15.80
N LYS A 71 3.35 1.18 -15.76
CA LYS A 71 4.43 0.37 -16.32
C LYS A 71 4.38 0.45 -17.85
N CYS A 72 5.38 1.05 -18.49
CA CYS A 72 5.43 1.16 -19.95
C CYS A 72 5.93 -0.13 -20.61
N GLY A 73 7.00 -0.70 -20.07
CA GLY A 73 7.69 -1.83 -20.69
C GLY A 73 9.03 -2.11 -20.04
N MET A 74 9.79 -3.02 -20.65
CA MET A 74 11.15 -3.34 -20.24
C MET A 74 12.12 -3.11 -21.40
N SER A 75 13.30 -2.62 -21.06
CA SER A 75 14.44 -2.46 -21.97
C SER A 75 15.71 -2.95 -21.27
N ALA A 76 16.84 -2.92 -21.98
CA ALA A 76 18.14 -3.13 -21.39
C ALA A 76 19.03 -1.93 -21.70
N LEU A 77 19.76 -1.44 -20.70
CA LEU A 77 20.82 -0.46 -20.88
C LEU A 77 22.17 -1.11 -20.63
N TRP A 78 23.20 -0.55 -21.24
CA TRP A 78 24.58 -0.91 -20.96
C TRP A 78 25.14 0.09 -19.96
N ASP A 79 25.80 -0.45 -18.96
CA ASP A 79 26.44 0.32 -17.91
C ASP A 79 27.81 0.83 -18.36
N LYS A 80 28.40 1.76 -17.62
CA LYS A 80 29.74 2.28 -17.92
C LYS A 80 30.83 1.20 -17.96
N TRP A 81 30.62 0.11 -17.23
CA TRP A 81 31.50 -1.07 -17.16
C TRP A 81 31.19 -2.13 -18.23
N GLY A 82 30.30 -1.86 -19.17
CA GLY A 82 29.89 -2.84 -20.17
C GLY A 82 28.97 -3.94 -19.62
N ALA A 83 28.39 -3.79 -18.43
CA ALA A 83 27.35 -4.70 -17.93
C ALA A 83 26.01 -4.44 -18.61
N ARG A 84 25.31 -5.48 -19.05
CA ARG A 84 23.92 -5.36 -19.53
C ARG A 84 22.95 -5.37 -18.35
N VAL A 85 22.28 -4.24 -18.10
CA VAL A 85 21.33 -4.07 -17.00
C VAL A 85 19.88 -4.12 -17.51
N PRO A 86 19.04 -5.06 -17.04
CA PRO A 86 17.62 -5.06 -17.36
C PRO A 86 16.89 -3.95 -16.60
N ILE A 87 16.06 -3.17 -17.31
CA ILE A 87 15.38 -2.01 -16.75
C ILE A 87 13.90 -2.05 -17.10
N THR A 88 13.06 -1.70 -16.13
CA THR A 88 11.64 -1.39 -16.35
C THR A 88 11.45 0.12 -16.41
N VAL A 89 10.72 0.59 -17.43
CA VAL A 89 10.35 2.01 -17.58
C VAL A 89 8.96 2.23 -16.96
N LEU A 90 8.88 3.20 -16.05
CA LEU A 90 7.67 3.62 -15.36
C LEU A 90 7.35 5.07 -15.71
N TRP A 91 6.15 5.34 -16.20
CA TRP A 91 5.69 6.68 -16.55
C TRP A 91 4.81 7.25 -15.45
N VAL A 92 5.15 8.45 -14.98
CA VAL A 92 4.34 9.19 -14.01
C VAL A 92 3.42 10.15 -14.77
N ASP A 93 2.14 9.79 -14.78
CA ASP A 93 1.09 10.52 -15.51
C ASP A 93 0.34 11.45 -14.55
N ASP A 94 0.64 12.74 -14.61
CA ASP A 94 0.03 13.84 -13.84
C ASP A 94 -0.42 13.47 -12.43
N ASN A 95 0.54 13.17 -11.54
CA ASN A 95 0.23 12.90 -10.15
C ASN A 95 -0.12 14.18 -9.40
N ILE A 96 -1.23 14.15 -8.66
CA ILE A 96 -1.67 15.29 -7.85
C ILE A 96 -2.19 14.82 -6.49
N VAL A 97 -2.02 15.64 -5.46
CA VAL A 97 -2.65 15.42 -4.14
C VAL A 97 -4.15 15.71 -4.25
N SER A 98 -4.98 14.69 -4.08
CA SER A 98 -6.44 14.80 -4.18
C SER A 98 -7.14 15.01 -2.85
N GLN A 99 -6.61 14.46 -1.76
CA GLN A 99 -7.17 14.61 -0.42
C GLN A 99 -6.06 14.47 0.62
N VAL A 100 -6.11 15.31 1.65
CA VAL A 100 -5.29 15.19 2.84
C VAL A 100 -6.11 14.60 3.98
N LYS A 101 -5.60 13.54 4.59
CA LYS A 101 -6.23 12.84 5.70
C LYS A 101 -5.47 13.15 6.98
N THR A 102 -6.18 13.65 7.98
CA THR A 102 -5.63 14.03 9.30
C THR A 102 -6.14 13.10 10.39
N PRO A 103 -5.38 12.91 11.49
CA PRO A 103 -5.78 12.02 12.57
C PRO A 103 -7.06 12.48 13.28
N GLU A 104 -7.31 13.78 13.34
CA GLU A 104 -8.50 14.37 13.97
C GLU A 104 -9.80 13.95 13.27
N LYS A 105 -9.79 13.88 11.93
CA LYS A 105 -10.98 13.56 11.13
C LYS A 105 -11.10 12.07 10.80
N GLU A 106 -9.99 11.44 10.45
CA GLU A 106 -9.97 10.09 9.86
C GLU A 106 -9.20 9.06 10.71
N GLY A 107 -8.55 9.49 11.80
CA GLY A 107 -7.74 8.63 12.65
C GLY A 107 -6.39 8.22 12.05
N ILE A 108 -6.04 8.71 10.85
CA ILE A 108 -4.78 8.42 10.17
C ILE A 108 -4.21 9.66 9.47
N THR A 109 -2.88 9.75 9.42
CA THR A 109 -2.16 10.75 8.60
C THR A 109 -1.78 10.12 7.26
N ALA A 110 -2.44 10.55 6.18
CA ALA A 110 -2.22 10.00 4.86
C ALA A 110 -2.52 11.02 3.76
N LEU A 111 -1.83 10.87 2.62
CA LEU A 111 -2.12 11.62 1.42
C LEU A 111 -2.73 10.71 0.37
N GLN A 112 -3.87 11.12 -0.16
CA GLN A 112 -4.46 10.51 -1.33
C GLN A 112 -3.87 11.16 -2.57
N ILE A 113 -3.24 10.36 -3.42
CA ILE A 113 -2.67 10.80 -4.69
C ILE A 113 -3.54 10.27 -5.82
N GLY A 114 -3.82 11.14 -6.79
CA GLY A 114 -4.50 10.79 -8.03
C GLY A 114 -3.54 10.83 -9.21
N CYS A 115 -3.70 9.87 -10.13
CA CYS A 115 -2.85 9.69 -11.31
C CYS A 115 -3.67 9.48 -12.58
N GLY A 116 -3.16 10.05 -13.67
CA GLY A 116 -3.69 10.02 -15.02
C GLY A 116 -5.00 10.75 -15.19
N GLN A 117 -5.37 11.06 -16.43
CA GLN A 117 -6.56 11.86 -16.73
C GLN A 117 -7.78 10.99 -17.03
N LYS A 118 -8.95 11.40 -16.56
CA LYS A 118 -10.22 10.72 -16.87
C LYS A 118 -11.36 11.74 -17.04
N LYS A 119 -12.09 11.64 -18.15
CA LYS A 119 -13.25 12.50 -18.44
C LYS A 119 -14.40 12.20 -17.48
N GLU A 120 -15.20 13.20 -17.16
CA GLU A 120 -16.35 13.12 -16.25
C GLU A 120 -17.31 11.97 -16.60
N LYS A 121 -17.64 11.82 -17.88
CA LYS A 121 -18.55 10.77 -18.37
C LYS A 121 -18.09 9.33 -18.09
N HIS A 122 -16.81 9.11 -17.77
CA HIS A 122 -16.28 7.79 -17.43
C HIS A 122 -16.17 7.56 -15.92
N LEU A 123 -16.45 8.58 -15.10
CA LEU A 123 -16.44 8.50 -13.64
C LEU A 123 -17.85 8.29 -13.10
N SER A 124 -17.92 7.69 -11.92
CA SER A 124 -19.17 7.60 -11.18
C SER A 124 -19.52 8.95 -10.54
N ARG A 125 -20.82 9.23 -10.35
CA ARG A 125 -21.28 10.50 -9.74
C ARG A 125 -20.61 10.83 -8.39
N PRO A 126 -20.39 9.87 -7.46
CA PRO A 126 -19.68 10.14 -6.21
C PRO A 126 -18.21 10.53 -6.42
N GLU A 127 -17.51 9.89 -7.35
CA GLU A 127 -16.12 10.26 -7.67
C GLU A 127 -16.04 11.69 -8.23
N VAL A 128 -16.99 12.07 -9.09
CA VAL A 128 -17.09 13.44 -9.62
C VAL A 128 -17.34 14.44 -8.50
N GLY A 129 -18.28 14.14 -7.60
CA GLY A 129 -18.55 14.97 -6.42
C GLY A 129 -17.32 15.13 -5.52
N HIS A 130 -16.57 14.05 -5.32
CA HIS A 130 -15.32 14.07 -4.56
C HIS A 130 -14.28 15.02 -5.16
N PHE A 131 -13.98 14.89 -6.46
CA PHE A 131 -13.01 15.76 -7.12
C PHE A 131 -13.45 17.23 -7.15
N ARG A 132 -14.74 17.50 -7.35
CA ARG A 132 -15.31 18.86 -7.33
C ARG A 132 -15.23 19.51 -5.94
N ALA A 133 -15.51 18.75 -4.88
CA ALA A 133 -15.42 19.25 -3.51
C ALA A 133 -13.98 19.63 -3.14
N GLN A 134 -12.99 18.94 -3.70
CA GLN A 134 -11.56 19.21 -3.46
C GLN A 134 -10.97 20.24 -4.45
N GLY A 135 -11.69 20.63 -5.51
CA GLY A 135 -11.18 21.53 -6.55
C GLY A 135 -10.04 20.95 -7.40
N VAL A 136 -9.93 19.61 -7.46
CA VAL A 136 -8.80 18.91 -8.11
C VAL A 136 -9.24 18.32 -9.46
N PRO A 137 -8.39 18.32 -10.50
CA PRO A 137 -8.69 17.67 -11.77
C PRO A 137 -8.99 16.18 -11.60
N MET A 138 -9.94 15.68 -12.39
CA MET A 138 -10.40 14.29 -12.34
C MET A 138 -9.31 13.30 -12.75
N LYS A 139 -9.03 12.32 -11.88
CA LYS A 139 -7.95 11.34 -12.09
C LYS A 139 -8.43 9.92 -12.39
N ARG A 140 -7.60 9.13 -13.08
CA ARG A 140 -7.91 7.74 -13.49
C ARG A 140 -7.74 6.74 -12.35
N LYS A 141 -6.75 6.94 -11.47
CA LYS A 141 -6.49 6.06 -10.32
C LYS A 141 -6.15 6.86 -9.08
N LEU A 142 -6.78 6.50 -7.96
CA LEU A 142 -6.48 7.03 -6.64
C LEU A 142 -5.74 5.98 -5.79
N ARG A 143 -4.77 6.42 -5.00
CA ARG A 143 -4.10 5.61 -3.98
C ARG A 143 -3.69 6.45 -2.79
N GLU A 144 -3.87 5.89 -1.60
CA GLU A 144 -3.46 6.50 -0.35
C GLU A 144 -2.05 6.03 0.04
N PHE A 145 -1.25 6.99 0.50
CA PHE A 145 0.07 6.76 1.07
C PHE A 145 0.09 7.27 2.51
N PRO A 146 0.40 6.41 3.50
CA PRO A 146 0.58 6.85 4.87
C PRO A 146 1.86 7.68 4.96
N VAL A 147 1.73 8.87 5.55
CA VAL A 147 2.83 9.84 5.70
C VAL A 147 2.88 10.31 7.15
N THR A 148 4.01 10.89 7.53
CA THR A 148 4.13 11.59 8.80
C THR A 148 3.61 13.03 8.68
N GLU A 149 3.38 13.71 9.79
CA GLU A 149 2.76 15.05 9.80
C GLU A 149 3.62 16.11 9.11
N ASP A 150 4.94 15.98 9.19
CA ASP A 150 5.94 16.78 8.48
C ASP A 150 5.98 16.49 6.97
N GLY A 151 5.48 15.32 6.54
CA GLY A 151 5.40 14.91 5.15
C GLY A 151 4.08 15.28 4.46
N LEU A 152 3.25 16.10 5.09
CA LEU A 152 1.98 16.56 4.53
C LEU A 152 2.20 17.57 3.40
N LEU A 153 1.35 17.48 2.38
CA LEU A 153 1.36 18.38 1.23
C LEU A 153 -0.02 19.01 1.07
N PRO A 154 -0.10 20.26 0.58
CA PRO A 154 -1.37 20.89 0.30
C PRO A 154 -2.12 20.15 -0.82
N LEU A 155 -3.46 20.30 -0.79
CA LEU A 155 -4.33 19.84 -1.85
C LEU A 155 -3.93 20.47 -3.19
N GLY A 156 -4.01 19.71 -4.28
CA GLY A 156 -3.67 20.20 -5.61
C GLY A 156 -2.16 20.25 -5.91
N THR A 157 -1.28 19.87 -4.97
CA THR A 157 0.16 19.82 -5.24
C THR A 157 0.47 18.75 -6.29
N SER A 158 1.14 19.14 -7.37
CA SER A 158 1.60 18.23 -8.42
C SER A 158 2.90 17.53 -8.02
N LEU A 159 3.00 16.24 -8.32
CA LEU A 159 4.16 15.41 -7.98
C LEU A 159 4.84 14.88 -9.24
N GLY A 160 6.11 15.26 -9.44
CA GLY A 160 6.93 14.81 -10.56
C GLY A 160 7.86 13.66 -10.22
N VAL A 161 8.61 13.19 -11.22
CA VAL A 161 9.59 12.10 -11.06
C VAL A 161 10.80 12.48 -10.19
N ARG A 162 11.14 13.77 -10.11
CA ARG A 162 12.22 14.32 -9.27
C ARG A 162 11.94 14.24 -7.77
N HIS A 163 10.73 13.82 -7.38
CA HIS A 163 10.46 13.36 -6.02
C HIS A 163 11.46 12.26 -5.58
N PHE A 164 11.92 11.48 -6.55
CA PHE A 164 12.91 10.44 -6.38
C PHE A 164 14.28 10.88 -6.91
N VAL A 165 15.34 10.37 -6.30
CA VAL A 165 16.74 10.65 -6.69
C VAL A 165 17.34 9.37 -7.28
N PRO A 166 18.09 9.45 -8.40
CA PRO A 166 18.77 8.27 -8.94
C PRO A 166 19.79 7.71 -7.92
N GLY A 167 19.94 6.39 -7.84
CA GLY A 167 20.78 5.74 -6.83
C GLY A 167 20.02 5.29 -5.58
N GLN A 168 18.85 5.86 -5.31
CA GLN A 168 18.04 5.46 -4.17
C GLN A 168 17.33 4.08 -4.39
N TYR A 169 16.89 3.46 -3.31
CA TYR A 169 16.07 2.25 -3.33
C TYR A 169 14.58 2.57 -3.09
N VAL A 170 13.71 1.94 -3.88
CA VAL A 170 12.25 2.07 -3.80
C VAL A 170 11.54 0.73 -3.66
N ASP A 171 10.36 0.73 -3.05
CA ASP A 171 9.45 -0.41 -3.04
C ASP A 171 8.35 -0.19 -4.08
N VAL A 172 8.22 -1.12 -5.03
CA VAL A 172 7.22 -1.02 -6.10
C VAL A 172 6.13 -2.04 -5.90
N THR A 173 4.90 -1.56 -5.76
CA THR A 173 3.70 -2.37 -5.54
C THR A 173 2.80 -2.34 -6.77
N GLY A 174 2.30 -3.50 -7.18
CA GLY A 174 1.43 -3.58 -8.35
C GLY A 174 0.55 -4.83 -8.33
N ILE A 175 -0.44 -4.85 -9.22
CA ILE A 175 -1.27 -6.03 -9.43
C ILE A 175 -0.56 -6.95 -10.42
N THR A 176 -0.19 -8.14 -9.95
CA THR A 176 0.47 -9.17 -10.77
C THR A 176 -0.40 -9.64 -11.93
N ARG A 177 0.24 -10.05 -13.04
CA ARG A 177 -0.45 -10.62 -14.20
C ARG A 177 -1.29 -11.83 -13.79
N GLY A 178 -2.57 -11.81 -14.16
CA GLY A 178 -3.48 -12.94 -13.96
C GLY A 178 -3.10 -14.13 -14.84
N LYS A 179 -3.18 -15.34 -14.28
CA LYS A 179 -2.99 -16.60 -15.02
C LYS A 179 -4.25 -17.48 -14.99
N GLY A 180 -5.39 -17.00 -14.50
CA GLY A 180 -6.61 -17.81 -14.37
C GLY A 180 -6.48 -18.95 -13.35
N PHE A 181 -7.25 -20.04 -13.53
CA PHE A 181 -7.17 -21.24 -12.70
C PHE A 181 -5.93 -22.06 -13.10
N GLN A 182 -5.04 -22.35 -12.13
CA GLN A 182 -3.80 -23.07 -12.37
C GLN A 182 -3.70 -24.32 -11.51
N GLY A 183 -3.17 -25.40 -12.10
CA GLY A 183 -2.90 -26.68 -11.42
C GLY A 183 -1.84 -26.57 -10.31
N GLY A 184 -1.71 -27.63 -9.50
CA GLY A 184 -0.78 -27.66 -8.36
C GLY A 184 0.69 -27.48 -8.75
N MET A 185 1.09 -28.08 -9.88
CA MET A 185 2.46 -27.95 -10.41
C MET A 185 2.82 -26.49 -10.72
N LYS A 186 1.98 -25.77 -11.47
CA LYS A 186 2.27 -24.37 -11.87
C LYS A 186 2.04 -23.36 -10.74
N ARG A 187 1.04 -23.58 -9.89
CA ARG A 187 0.69 -22.63 -8.82
C ARG A 187 1.65 -22.71 -7.63
N HIS A 188 2.09 -23.92 -7.26
CA HIS A 188 2.86 -24.18 -6.04
C HIS A 188 4.22 -24.85 -6.28
N GLY A 189 4.57 -25.17 -7.53
CA GLY A 189 5.83 -25.83 -7.86
C GLY A 189 5.88 -27.31 -7.50
N PHE A 190 4.74 -27.99 -7.41
CA PHE A 190 4.72 -29.43 -7.12
C PHE A 190 5.36 -30.25 -8.24
N ARG A 191 6.10 -31.31 -7.87
CA ARG A 191 6.61 -32.30 -8.83
C ARG A 191 5.44 -33.14 -9.35
N GLY A 192 5.57 -33.63 -10.59
CA GLY A 192 4.64 -34.59 -11.17
C GLY A 192 4.99 -36.03 -10.78
N LEU A 193 4.12 -36.96 -11.13
CA LEU A 193 4.40 -38.40 -11.04
C LEU A 193 5.13 -38.90 -12.30
N PRO A 194 5.83 -40.06 -12.24
CA PRO A 194 6.53 -40.61 -13.39
C PRO A 194 5.64 -40.72 -14.63
N ALA A 195 6.22 -40.51 -15.82
CA ALA A 195 5.49 -40.59 -17.08
C ALA A 195 5.42 -42.03 -17.62
N SER A 196 6.52 -42.79 -17.55
CA SER A 196 6.66 -44.04 -18.32
C SER A 196 6.49 -45.34 -17.53
N HIS A 197 6.55 -45.31 -16.19
CA HIS A 197 6.49 -46.53 -15.36
C HIS A 197 5.04 -46.89 -14.97
N GLY A 198 4.15 -47.04 -15.94
CA GLY A 198 2.79 -47.56 -15.73
C GLY A 198 1.83 -46.62 -14.98
N GLN A 199 2.16 -45.34 -14.84
CA GLN A 199 1.27 -44.37 -14.20
C GLN A 199 0.07 -44.07 -15.10
N SER A 200 -1.15 -44.25 -14.59
CA SER A 200 -2.39 -43.96 -15.32
C SER A 200 -3.01 -42.63 -14.86
N LEU A 201 -3.16 -41.68 -15.81
CA LEU A 201 -3.92 -40.43 -15.70
C LEU A 201 -3.48 -39.40 -14.63
N SER A 202 -2.58 -39.74 -13.71
CA SER A 202 -2.28 -38.95 -12.52
C SER A 202 -0.95 -38.18 -12.58
N HIS A 203 -0.28 -38.12 -13.74
CA HIS A 203 1.02 -37.45 -13.94
C HIS A 203 1.09 -36.02 -13.38
N ARG A 204 -0.03 -35.29 -13.39
CA ARG A 204 -0.15 -33.90 -12.90
C ARG A 204 -1.01 -33.74 -11.64
N SER A 205 -1.36 -34.84 -10.98
CA SER A 205 -2.12 -34.83 -9.73
C SER A 205 -1.30 -34.20 -8.59
N ILE A 206 -1.98 -33.74 -7.53
CA ILE A 206 -1.33 -33.09 -6.37
C ILE A 206 -0.85 -34.07 -5.30
N GLY A 207 -1.05 -35.37 -5.51
CA GLY A 207 -0.77 -36.41 -4.51
C GLY A 207 -1.65 -36.32 -3.27
N SER A 208 -1.17 -36.88 -2.16
CA SER A 208 -1.91 -36.93 -0.89
C SER A 208 -2.11 -35.54 -0.28
N THR A 209 -3.35 -35.24 0.09
CA THR A 209 -3.74 -33.93 0.63
C THR A 209 -3.63 -33.87 2.17
N GLY A 210 -3.55 -35.00 2.86
CA GLY A 210 -3.33 -35.05 4.30
C GLY A 210 -3.37 -36.46 4.87
N PRO A 211 -2.99 -36.63 6.15
CA PRO A 211 -3.17 -37.89 6.88
C PRO A 211 -4.65 -38.14 7.21
N ARG A 212 -4.95 -39.30 7.81
CA ARG A 212 -6.29 -39.74 8.24
C ARG A 212 -6.84 -38.92 9.43
N ALA A 213 -6.95 -37.62 9.27
CA ALA A 213 -7.45 -36.66 10.26
C ALA A 213 -8.91 -36.24 10.00
N GLY A 214 -9.63 -36.95 9.11
CA GLY A 214 -11.04 -36.70 8.75
C GLY A 214 -11.31 -35.38 8.02
N LYS A 215 -10.30 -34.51 7.87
CA LYS A 215 -10.40 -33.22 7.19
C LYS A 215 -9.07 -32.78 6.58
N VAL A 216 -9.14 -31.88 5.62
CA VAL A 216 -7.97 -31.16 5.10
C VAL A 216 -7.71 -29.92 5.95
N PHE A 217 -6.46 -29.71 6.38
CA PHE A 217 -6.08 -28.53 7.15
C PHE A 217 -6.21 -27.23 6.33
N LYS A 218 -6.61 -26.15 7.02
CA LYS A 218 -6.64 -24.79 6.43
C LYS A 218 -5.22 -24.41 5.99
N GLY A 219 -5.11 -23.72 4.85
CA GLY A 219 -3.82 -23.32 4.28
C GLY A 219 -3.11 -24.40 3.45
N LYS A 220 -3.69 -25.60 3.31
CA LYS A 220 -3.16 -26.62 2.40
C LYS A 220 -3.10 -26.08 0.96
N LYS A 221 -1.93 -26.23 0.34
CA LYS A 221 -1.66 -25.81 -1.04
C LYS A 221 -2.46 -26.66 -2.04
N MET A 222 -3.37 -26.01 -2.77
CA MET A 222 -4.25 -26.64 -3.78
C MET A 222 -4.28 -25.85 -5.10
N PRO A 223 -4.71 -26.47 -6.22
CA PRO A 223 -5.00 -25.77 -7.48
C PRO A 223 -5.95 -24.60 -7.30
N GLY A 224 -5.90 -23.62 -8.20
CA GLY A 224 -6.83 -22.48 -8.18
C GLY A 224 -6.29 -21.22 -8.83
N ARG A 225 -6.98 -20.10 -8.60
CA ARG A 225 -6.64 -18.81 -9.23
C ARG A 225 -5.23 -18.37 -8.88
N MET A 226 -4.41 -18.11 -9.90
CA MET A 226 -3.04 -17.62 -9.79
C MET A 226 -2.92 -16.24 -10.46
N GLY A 227 -2.15 -15.34 -9.84
CA GLY A 227 -1.99 -13.96 -10.31
C GLY A 227 -3.19 -13.07 -9.98
N GLY A 228 -3.18 -11.83 -10.47
CA GLY A 228 -4.22 -10.83 -10.16
C GLY A 228 -4.21 -10.39 -8.69
N LYS A 229 -3.12 -10.66 -7.98
CA LYS A 229 -2.92 -10.27 -6.58
C LYS A 229 -1.97 -9.09 -6.49
N GLN A 230 -2.19 -8.22 -5.51
CA GLN A 230 -1.25 -7.16 -5.18
C GLN A 230 0.03 -7.78 -4.59
N ARG A 231 1.18 -7.40 -5.15
CA ARG A 231 2.51 -7.78 -4.65
C ARG A 231 3.42 -6.57 -4.67
N THR A 232 4.38 -6.58 -3.76
CA THR A 232 5.42 -5.55 -3.64
C THR A 232 6.76 -6.20 -3.91
N VAL A 233 7.51 -5.66 -4.85
CA VAL A 233 8.93 -5.95 -5.03
C VAL A 233 9.66 -4.88 -4.23
N LYS A 234 10.50 -5.31 -3.29
CA LYS A 234 11.19 -4.43 -2.35
C LYS A 234 12.60 -4.12 -2.84
N ASN A 235 13.16 -3.01 -2.37
CA ASN A 235 14.56 -2.63 -2.58
C ASN A 235 14.94 -2.59 -4.07
N VAL A 236 14.10 -1.99 -4.90
CA VAL A 236 14.37 -1.83 -6.32
C VAL A 236 15.19 -0.56 -6.54
N TRP A 237 16.28 -0.66 -7.29
CA TRP A 237 17.22 0.45 -7.51
C TRP A 237 16.70 1.39 -8.60
N VAL A 238 16.66 2.70 -8.36
CA VAL A 238 16.35 3.73 -9.37
C VAL A 238 17.60 4.06 -10.19
N TYR A 239 17.63 3.65 -11.45
CA TYR A 239 18.82 3.75 -12.30
C TYR A 239 18.93 5.11 -12.99
N LYS A 240 17.82 5.60 -13.53
CA LYS A 240 17.76 6.84 -14.31
C LYS A 240 16.40 7.51 -14.14
N ILE A 241 16.37 8.83 -14.18
CA ILE A 241 15.16 9.64 -14.14
C ILE A 241 15.18 10.60 -15.33
N GLU A 242 14.08 10.66 -16.09
CA GLU A 242 13.92 11.60 -17.19
C GLU A 242 12.79 12.58 -16.85
N PRO A 243 13.10 13.76 -16.31
CA PRO A 243 12.10 14.75 -15.91
C PRO A 243 11.29 15.30 -17.07
N ALA A 244 11.89 15.56 -18.23
CA ALA A 244 11.19 16.09 -19.41
C ALA A 244 10.03 15.21 -19.90
N ARG A 245 10.11 13.89 -19.68
CA ARG A 245 9.09 12.90 -20.07
C ARG A 245 8.35 12.29 -18.89
N ASN A 246 8.67 12.70 -17.67
CA ASN A 246 8.19 12.08 -16.43
C ASN A 246 8.37 10.55 -16.40
N LEU A 247 9.57 10.07 -16.78
CA LEU A 247 9.92 8.64 -16.74
C LEU A 247 10.88 8.32 -15.61
N ILE A 248 10.66 7.15 -14.98
CA ILE A 248 11.55 6.56 -13.98
C ILE A 248 12.00 5.20 -14.51
N TRP A 249 13.31 5.00 -14.54
CA TRP A 249 13.95 3.79 -15.01
C TRP A 249 14.45 3.02 -13.80
N VAL A 250 13.86 1.85 -13.58
CA VAL A 250 14.09 1.04 -12.38
C VAL A 250 14.77 -0.27 -12.77
N ARG A 251 15.84 -0.66 -12.07
CA ARG A 251 16.57 -1.90 -12.34
C ARG A 251 15.72 -3.12 -12.02
N GLY A 252 15.61 -4.03 -12.97
CA GLY A 252 14.96 -5.33 -12.81
C GLY A 252 13.46 -5.31 -13.11
N GLN A 253 12.72 -6.13 -12.36
CA GLN A 253 11.33 -6.48 -12.67
C GLN A 253 10.33 -5.76 -11.77
N VAL A 254 9.23 -5.31 -12.38
CA VAL A 254 8.09 -4.69 -11.68
C VAL A 254 6.83 -5.53 -11.89
N PRO A 255 6.00 -5.76 -10.85
CA PRO A 255 4.80 -6.58 -10.94
C PRO A 255 3.73 -5.89 -11.80
N GLY A 256 3.19 -6.65 -12.76
CA GLY A 256 2.09 -6.20 -13.61
C GLY A 256 2.37 -6.36 -15.10
N ALA A 257 1.30 -6.27 -15.89
CA ALA A 257 1.40 -6.12 -17.34
C ALA A 257 1.81 -4.69 -17.69
N GLU A 258 2.22 -4.48 -18.93
CA GLU A 258 2.39 -3.13 -19.50
C GLU A 258 1.03 -2.40 -19.51
N GLY A 259 1.05 -1.10 -19.30
CA GLY A 259 -0.14 -0.25 -19.12
C GLY A 259 -0.79 -0.32 -17.73
N ASN A 260 -0.39 -1.26 -16.86
CA ASN A 260 -0.92 -1.32 -15.51
C ASN A 260 -0.32 -0.25 -14.60
N PHE A 261 -1.15 0.21 -13.67
CA PHE A 261 -0.71 1.06 -12.59
C PHE A 261 0.17 0.32 -11.58
N VAL A 262 1.21 1.01 -11.14
CA VAL A 262 2.12 0.61 -10.07
C VAL A 262 2.25 1.76 -9.08
N PHE A 263 2.53 1.42 -7.84
CA PHE A 263 2.66 2.35 -6.74
C PHE A 263 4.10 2.28 -6.24
N ILE A 264 4.79 3.40 -6.27
CA ILE A 264 6.19 3.53 -5.89
C ILE A 264 6.23 4.28 -4.57
N LYS A 265 7.00 3.79 -3.62
CA LYS A 265 7.29 4.47 -2.36
C LYS A 265 8.76 4.20 -2.00
N ASP A 266 9.28 4.92 -1.02
CA ASP A 266 10.62 4.65 -0.52
C ASP A 266 10.74 3.24 0.05
N ALA A 267 11.94 2.68 -0.05
CA ALA A 267 12.23 1.36 0.47
C ALA A 267 12.18 1.34 1.99
N VAL A 268 11.48 0.34 2.55
CA VAL A 268 11.32 0.20 4.01
C VAL A 268 12.59 -0.35 4.67
N TYR A 269 13.33 -1.25 3.98
CA TYR A 269 14.49 -1.92 4.56
C TYR A 269 15.80 -1.22 4.25
N LYS A 270 16.06 -0.92 2.97
CA LYS A 270 17.20 -0.09 2.55
C LYS A 270 16.77 1.37 2.62
N LYS A 271 16.84 1.96 3.82
CA LYS A 271 16.47 3.37 4.00
C LYS A 271 17.28 4.25 3.05
N PRO A 272 16.65 5.24 2.40
CA PRO A 272 17.38 6.16 1.56
C PRO A 272 18.31 7.04 2.41
N ASP A 273 19.36 7.55 1.80
CA ASP A 273 20.20 8.55 2.46
C ASP A 273 19.38 9.84 2.62
N VAL A 274 19.24 10.27 3.87
CA VAL A 274 18.27 11.28 4.29
C VAL A 274 18.68 12.68 3.79
N SER A 275 19.99 12.92 3.66
CA SER A 275 20.57 14.19 3.21
C SER A 275 20.33 14.46 1.72
N ALA A 276 20.26 13.42 0.90
CA ALA A 276 20.18 13.53 -0.55
C ALA A 276 18.74 13.69 -1.07
N LEU A 277 17.73 13.40 -0.25
CA LEU A 277 16.34 13.36 -0.70
C LEU A 277 15.63 14.71 -0.58
N PRO A 278 14.86 15.12 -1.60
CA PRO A 278 13.96 16.25 -1.47
C PRO A 278 12.78 15.87 -0.58
N PHE A 279 12.51 16.71 0.42
CA PHE A 279 11.45 16.54 1.40
C PHE A 279 10.66 17.85 1.58
N PRO A 280 9.31 17.82 1.71
CA PRO A 280 8.40 16.66 1.57
C PRO A 280 8.30 16.11 0.14
N THR A 281 8.60 16.94 -0.86
CA THR A 281 8.73 16.57 -2.27
C THR A 281 9.70 17.54 -2.96
N TYR A 282 10.02 17.28 -4.23
CA TYR A 282 10.77 18.22 -5.06
C TYR A 282 9.87 19.36 -5.54
N PHE A 283 10.26 20.59 -5.24
CA PHE A 283 9.65 21.81 -5.76
C PHE A 283 10.50 22.33 -6.93
N ALA A 284 9.90 22.44 -8.10
CA ALA A 284 10.58 23.01 -9.25
C ALA A 284 10.66 24.54 -9.09
N PRO A 285 11.83 25.17 -9.29
CA PRO A 285 11.92 26.63 -9.34
C PRO A 285 11.17 27.16 -10.57
N GLU A 286 10.62 28.37 -10.47
CA GLU A 286 9.74 28.94 -11.49
C GLU A 286 10.43 29.15 -12.85
N ASP A 287 11.76 29.33 -12.84
CA ASP A 287 12.57 29.60 -14.03
C ASP A 287 12.94 28.34 -14.84
N GLU A 288 12.60 27.13 -14.35
CA GLU A 288 13.08 25.88 -14.93
C GLU A 288 12.16 25.36 -16.05
N ASN A 289 12.64 25.40 -17.30
CA ASN A 289 11.93 24.86 -18.45
C ASN A 289 11.97 23.32 -18.46
N VAL A 290 10.85 22.69 -18.10
CA VAL A 290 10.69 21.23 -17.99
C VAL A 290 11.11 20.47 -19.26
N THR A 291 10.91 21.04 -20.45
CA THR A 291 11.20 20.40 -21.74
C THR A 291 12.68 20.19 -22.00
N ASN A 292 13.56 21.01 -21.41
CA ASN A 292 14.99 20.99 -21.67
C ASN A 292 15.79 20.25 -20.58
N LEU A 293 15.11 19.57 -19.65
CA LEU A 293 15.78 18.91 -18.55
C LEU A 293 16.48 17.63 -18.99
N GLU A 294 17.77 17.58 -18.70
CA GLU A 294 18.60 16.42 -18.97
C GLU A 294 18.22 15.22 -18.10
N PRO A 295 18.44 13.99 -18.60
CA PRO A 295 18.25 12.79 -17.82
C PRO A 295 19.27 12.68 -16.69
N LEU A 296 18.80 12.43 -15.47
CA LEU A 296 19.65 12.17 -14.32
C LEU A 296 19.92 10.67 -14.22
N VAL A 297 21.19 10.27 -14.22
CA VAL A 297 21.62 8.86 -14.11
C VAL A 297 22.24 8.64 -12.73
N ALA A 298 22.10 7.44 -12.18
CA ALA A 298 22.69 7.08 -10.89
C ALA A 298 24.20 6.91 -11.02
N ASP A 299 24.93 7.43 -10.04
CA ASP A 299 26.36 7.18 -9.92
C ASP A 299 26.63 5.72 -9.55
N LEU A 300 27.42 5.05 -10.39
CA LEU A 300 27.75 3.62 -10.24
C LEU A 300 29.05 3.37 -9.47
N GLY A 301 29.69 4.44 -8.97
CA GLY A 301 31.01 4.40 -8.32
C GLY A 301 32.16 4.16 -9.29
N ASP A 302 33.40 4.44 -8.89
CA ASP A 302 34.57 4.41 -9.79
C ASP A 302 35.26 3.05 -9.90
N THR A 303 34.86 2.08 -9.08
CA THR A 303 35.42 0.73 -9.11
C THR A 303 34.61 -0.16 -10.05
N ASP A 304 35.28 -0.83 -10.99
CA ASP A 304 34.66 -1.83 -11.84
C ASP A 304 34.30 -3.08 -11.02
N PRO A 305 33.01 -3.46 -10.91
CA PRO A 305 32.62 -4.67 -10.18
C PRO A 305 33.19 -5.96 -10.80
N PHE A 306 33.60 -5.96 -12.06
CA PHE A 306 34.24 -7.11 -12.70
C PHE A 306 35.74 -7.20 -12.42
N MET A 307 36.40 -6.08 -12.13
CA MET A 307 37.83 -6.07 -11.76
C MET A 307 38.04 -6.28 -10.26
N ALA A 308 37.02 -6.00 -9.43
CA ALA A 308 37.09 -6.19 -7.98
C ALA A 308 36.86 -7.64 -7.52
N ALA A 309 36.64 -8.57 -8.45
CA ALA A 309 36.33 -9.97 -8.17
C ALA A 309 37.56 -10.90 -8.17
N ASP A 310 38.77 -10.36 -8.40
CA ASP A 310 40.06 -11.06 -8.30
C ASP A 310 40.77 -10.77 -6.97
#